data_AF-A0A8H6KIU1-F1
#
_entry.id   AF-A0A8H6KIU1-F1
#
_cell.length_a   1.000
_cell.length_b   1.000
_cell.length_c   1.000
_cell.angle_alpha   90.00
_cell.angle_beta   90.00
_cell.angle_gamma   90.00
#
_symmetry.space_group_name_H-M   'P 1'
#
loop_
_entity.id
_entity.type
_entity.pdbx_description
1 polymer ?
#
loop_
_entity_poly.entity_id
_entity_poly.type
_entity_poly.pdbx_seq_one_letter_code
_entity_poly.pdbx_strand_id
1 'polypeptide(L)'
;MGVRIDLVALTAALAPGRLAKPAEGDVQERGPSDRPEPDDPKEKEDFLLTCDEWINFSAFQARYCGSGAFGPGGGSLKFPSVDIPLAFEKDLPAGRLGECRLLVASYWIVHAGKVIRDSMEQKSTEGWDLRTWRGWSERIPGILKNAKHSEEVTSALERELNEMNIIG
;
A
#
# COMPACT_ATOMS: atom_id res chain seq x y z
N MET A 1 0.73 28.71 8.95
CA MET A 1 -0.26 28.83 7.85
C MET A 1 -1.16 27.61 7.93
N GLY A 2 -2.43 27.80 8.28
CA GLY A 2 -3.39 26.70 8.40
C GLY A 2 -4.05 26.43 7.06
N VAL A 3 -3.93 25.21 6.54
CA VAL A 3 -4.65 24.79 5.34
C VAL A 3 -6.12 24.62 5.73
N ARG A 4 -6.97 25.52 5.25
CA ARG A 4 -8.43 25.38 5.33
C ARG A 4 -8.85 24.37 4.26
N ILE A 5 -9.30 23.20 4.70
CA ILE A 5 -9.99 22.25 3.84
C ILE A 5 -11.40 22.82 3.63
N ASP A 6 -11.73 23.11 2.37
CA ASP A 6 -13.01 23.69 2.00
C ASP A 6 -14.11 22.62 2.11
N LEU A 7 -14.89 22.70 3.19
CA LEU A 7 -15.91 21.71 3.57
C LEU A 7 -17.02 21.57 2.51
N VAL A 8 -17.15 22.55 1.60
CA VAL A 8 -18.14 22.58 0.52
C VAL A 8 -17.79 21.59 -0.59
N ALA A 9 -16.49 21.34 -0.85
CA ALA A 9 -16.07 20.31 -1.78
C ALA A 9 -16.37 18.89 -1.25
N LEU A 10 -16.42 18.73 0.07
CA LEU A 10 -16.74 17.47 0.75
C LEU A 10 -18.22 17.09 0.62
N THR A 11 -19.11 18.06 0.41
CA THR A 11 -20.57 17.83 0.44
C THR A 11 -21.13 17.41 -0.93
N ALA A 12 -20.48 17.78 -2.04
CA ALA A 12 -20.93 17.42 -3.38
C ALA A 12 -20.72 15.94 -3.73
N ALA A 13 -19.82 15.24 -3.02
CA ALA A 13 -19.51 13.82 -3.25
C ALA A 13 -20.54 12.85 -2.62
N LEU A 14 -21.53 13.34 -1.87
CA LEU A 14 -22.45 12.51 -1.07
C LEU A 14 -23.85 12.31 -1.69
N ALA A 15 -24.08 12.70 -2.94
CA ALA A 15 -25.37 12.50 -3.60
C ALA A 15 -25.50 11.05 -4.15
N PRO A 16 -26.49 10.25 -3.73
CA PRO A 16 -26.63 8.90 -4.22
C PRO A 16 -27.43 8.88 -5.54
N GLY A 17 -26.87 8.25 -6.57
CA GLY A 17 -27.64 7.78 -7.72
C GLY A 17 -27.15 8.25 -9.08
N ARG A 18 -26.12 7.57 -9.60
CA ARG A 18 -26.10 6.93 -10.94
C ARG A 18 -24.71 6.35 -11.15
N LEU A 19 -24.68 5.03 -11.38
CA LEU A 19 -23.49 4.29 -11.80
C LEU A 19 -22.96 4.91 -13.10
N ALA A 20 -21.80 5.55 -13.02
CA ALA A 20 -20.95 5.79 -14.18
C ALA A 20 -19.76 4.84 -14.08
N LYS A 21 -19.55 4.02 -15.12
CA LYS A 21 -18.28 3.31 -15.32
C LYS A 21 -17.15 4.34 -15.29
N PRO A 22 -16.02 4.09 -14.61
CA PRO A 22 -14.85 4.96 -14.79
C PRO A 22 -14.45 4.91 -16.27
N ALA A 23 -14.26 6.09 -16.86
CA ALA A 23 -13.85 6.23 -18.24
C ALA A 23 -12.40 5.74 -18.39
N GLU A 24 -12.09 5.08 -19.52
CA GLU A 24 -10.72 4.77 -19.89
C GLU A 24 -9.89 6.06 -19.91
N GLY A 25 -8.95 6.20 -18.97
CA GLY A 25 -8.10 7.38 -18.86
C GLY A 25 -7.89 7.94 -17.45
N ASP A 26 -8.41 7.31 -16.39
CA ASP A 26 -8.04 7.69 -15.03
C ASP A 26 -6.53 7.44 -14.82
N VAL A 27 -5.75 8.53 -14.87
CA VAL A 27 -4.33 8.53 -14.51
C VAL A 27 -4.26 8.12 -13.05
N GLN A 28 -3.93 6.85 -12.80
CA GLN A 28 -3.57 6.41 -11.47
C GLN A 28 -2.38 7.28 -11.03
N GLU A 29 -2.58 8.15 -10.04
CA GLU A 29 -1.53 9.02 -9.53
C GLU A 29 -0.34 8.14 -9.11
N ARG A 30 0.80 8.31 -9.79
CA ARG A 30 2.01 7.53 -9.51
C ARG A 30 2.57 7.97 -8.15
N GLY A 31 2.46 7.09 -7.17
CA GLY A 31 3.01 7.29 -5.84
C GLY A 31 4.55 7.29 -5.87
N PRO A 32 5.21 7.70 -4.78
CA PRO A 32 6.67 7.69 -4.68
C PRO A 32 7.25 6.28 -4.82
N SER A 33 6.50 5.25 -4.40
CA SER A 33 6.87 3.84 -4.59
C SER A 33 6.94 3.40 -6.05
N ASP A 34 6.36 4.16 -6.99
CA ASP A 34 6.31 3.86 -8.42
C ASP A 34 7.46 4.52 -9.21
N ARG A 35 8.23 5.41 -8.59
CA ARG A 35 9.31 6.17 -9.25
C ARG A 35 10.68 5.65 -8.82
N PRO A 36 11.67 5.59 -9.73
CA PRO A 36 13.05 5.29 -9.33
C PRO A 36 13.59 6.39 -8.43
N GLU A 37 14.52 6.02 -7.54
CA GLU A 37 15.27 6.98 -6.74
C GLU A 37 16.10 7.88 -7.67
N PRO A 38 16.02 9.22 -7.53
CA PRO A 38 16.77 10.14 -8.38
C PRO A 38 18.26 10.19 -8.00
N ASP A 39 19.10 10.46 -8.99
CA ASP A 39 20.56 10.56 -8.83
C ASP A 39 20.99 11.95 -8.31
N ASP A 40 20.20 13.00 -8.57
CA ASP A 40 20.49 14.36 -8.09
C ASP A 40 20.33 14.45 -6.56
N PRO A 41 21.32 14.98 -5.81
CA PRO A 41 21.27 15.01 -4.35
C PRO A 41 20.08 15.77 -3.76
N LYS A 42 19.62 16.83 -4.44
CA LYS A 42 18.51 17.65 -3.97
C LYS A 42 17.19 16.96 -4.25
N GLU A 43 17.03 16.41 -5.45
CA GLU A 43 15.86 15.58 -5.79
C GLU A 43 15.79 14.33 -4.91
N LYS A 44 16.94 13.80 -4.48
CA LYS A 44 17.02 12.66 -3.57
C LYS A 44 16.53 13.01 -2.16
N GLU A 45 16.89 14.17 -1.62
CA GLU A 45 16.35 14.63 -0.33
C GLU A 45 14.82 14.76 -0.39
N ASP A 46 14.29 15.41 -1.43
CA ASP A 46 12.85 15.54 -1.65
C ASP A 46 12.18 14.17 -1.82
N PHE A 47 12.81 13.24 -2.55
CA PHE A 47 12.33 11.88 -2.72
C PHE A 47 12.22 11.12 -1.39
N LEU A 48 13.23 11.23 -0.53
CA LEU A 48 13.22 10.59 0.79
C LEU A 48 12.07 11.11 1.66
N LEU A 49 11.85 12.42 1.68
CA LEU A 49 10.71 13.02 2.38
C LEU A 49 9.38 12.50 1.82
N THR A 50 9.27 12.42 0.50
CA THR A 50 8.05 11.92 -0.15
C THR A 50 7.81 10.43 0.16
N CYS A 51 8.86 9.62 0.30
CA CYS A 51 8.76 8.23 0.76
C CYS A 51 8.19 8.15 2.18
N ASP A 52 8.68 8.97 3.11
CA ASP A 52 8.20 8.97 4.49
C ASP A 52 6.74 9.45 4.59
N GLU A 53 6.35 10.46 3.81
CA GLU A 53 4.96 10.89 3.67
C GLU A 53 4.07 9.78 3.11
N TRP A 54 4.57 9.05 2.10
CA TRP A 54 3.85 7.95 1.49
C TRP A 54 3.64 6.77 2.43
N ILE A 55 4.65 6.43 3.22
CA ILE A 55 4.57 5.40 4.27
C ILE A 55 3.46 5.76 5.26
N ASN A 56 3.46 7.00 5.76
CA ASN A 56 2.46 7.48 6.71
C ASN A 56 1.05 7.49 6.13
N PHE A 57 0.91 7.98 4.89
CA PHE A 57 -0.37 8.00 4.18
C PHE A 57 -0.91 6.58 3.94
N SER A 58 -0.05 5.66 3.51
CA SER A 58 -0.41 4.25 3.30
C SER A 58 -0.82 3.57 4.60
N ALA A 59 -0.13 3.84 5.71
CA ALA A 59 -0.51 3.32 7.01
C ALA A 59 -1.89 3.83 7.47
N PHE A 60 -2.22 5.10 7.18
CA PHE A 60 -3.56 5.62 7.42
C PHE A 60 -4.62 4.90 6.56
N GLN A 61 -4.37 4.77 5.25
CA GLN A 61 -5.28 4.09 4.34
C GLN A 61 -5.51 2.62 4.75
N ALA A 62 -4.46 1.91 5.14
CA ALA A 62 -4.54 0.53 5.58
C ALA A 62 -5.40 0.39 6.84
N ARG A 63 -5.22 1.26 7.84
CA ARG A 63 -6.09 1.30 9.03
C ARG A 63 -7.54 1.62 8.68
N TYR A 64 -7.75 2.60 7.80
CA TYR A 64 -9.08 2.98 7.35
C TYR A 64 -9.79 1.82 6.64
N CYS A 65 -9.11 1.15 5.71
CA CYS A 65 -9.62 -0.04 5.02
C CYS A 65 -9.92 -1.19 6.00
N GLY A 66 -8.96 -1.50 6.87
CA GLY A 66 -9.08 -2.58 7.86
C GLY A 66 -10.20 -2.38 8.88
N SER A 67 -10.58 -1.13 9.16
CA SER A 67 -11.70 -0.82 10.06
C SER A 67 -13.07 -1.23 9.49
N GLY A 68 -13.16 -1.54 8.20
CA GLY A 68 -14.44 -1.78 7.52
C GLY A 68 -15.29 -0.51 7.34
N ALA A 69 -14.79 0.67 7.74
CA ALA A 69 -15.43 1.95 7.47
C ALA A 69 -15.38 2.35 5.98
N PHE A 70 -14.62 1.61 5.17
CA PHE A 70 -14.58 1.77 3.73
C PHE A 70 -15.91 1.28 3.10
N GLY A 71 -16.76 2.23 2.72
CA GLY A 71 -17.88 1.95 1.82
C GLY A 71 -17.38 1.83 0.37
N PRO A 72 -17.92 0.91 -0.45
CA PRO A 72 -17.58 0.79 -1.87
C PRO A 72 -18.12 2.03 -2.61
N GLY A 73 -17.35 3.11 -2.61
CA GLY A 73 -17.75 4.38 -3.20
C GLY A 73 -16.55 5.28 -3.45
N GLY A 74 -15.96 5.14 -4.64
CA GLY A 74 -15.22 6.17 -5.38
C GLY A 74 -14.17 6.97 -4.61
N GLY A 75 -12.93 6.48 -4.61
CA GLY A 75 -11.77 7.30 -4.28
C GLY A 75 -10.57 6.86 -5.09
N SER A 76 -9.78 7.83 -5.57
CA SER A 76 -8.49 7.71 -6.27
C SER A 76 -7.35 7.20 -5.37
N LEU A 77 -7.67 6.33 -4.42
CA LEU A 77 -6.75 5.82 -3.42
C LEU A 77 -5.96 4.65 -4.02
N LYS A 78 -4.64 4.62 -3.76
CA LYS A 78 -3.81 3.50 -4.23
C LYS A 78 -4.21 2.23 -3.48
N PHE A 79 -4.45 1.17 -4.23
CA PHE A 79 -5.00 -0.07 -3.70
C PHE A 79 -3.89 -1.01 -3.22
N PRO A 80 -4.17 -1.89 -2.23
CA PRO A 80 -3.23 -2.92 -1.79
C PRO A 80 -2.81 -3.86 -2.93
N SER A 81 -3.61 -3.97 -3.99
CA SER A 81 -3.29 -4.66 -5.25
C SER A 81 -2.18 -4.03 -6.07
N VAL A 82 -1.69 -2.86 -5.69
CA VAL A 82 -0.53 -2.22 -6.34
C VAL A 82 0.68 -2.25 -5.42
N ASP A 83 0.55 -1.79 -4.18
CA ASP A 83 1.71 -1.64 -3.30
C ASP A 83 2.30 -2.97 -2.80
N ILE A 84 1.45 -3.97 -2.51
CA ILE A 84 1.93 -5.26 -2.02
C ILE A 84 2.74 -6.00 -3.12
N PRO A 85 2.26 -6.09 -4.38
CA PRO A 85 3.07 -6.66 -5.46
C PRO A 85 4.40 -5.93 -5.71
N LEU A 86 4.48 -4.62 -5.50
CA LEU A 86 5.74 -3.88 -5.64
C LEU A 86 6.82 -4.32 -4.64
N ALA A 87 6.41 -4.79 -3.47
CA ALA A 87 7.31 -5.29 -2.43
C ALA A 87 7.68 -6.77 -2.65
N PHE A 88 6.71 -7.60 -3.05
CA PHE A 88 6.90 -9.05 -3.05
C PHE A 88 6.99 -9.71 -4.41
N GLU A 89 6.51 -9.10 -5.49
CA GLU A 89 6.51 -9.75 -6.81
C GLU A 89 7.51 -9.13 -7.79
N LYS A 90 7.86 -7.86 -7.58
CA LYS A 90 8.85 -7.14 -8.40
C LYS A 90 10.24 -7.22 -7.78
N ASP A 91 11.23 -6.87 -8.59
CA ASP A 91 12.59 -6.69 -8.10
C ASP A 91 12.61 -5.54 -7.08
N LEU A 92 13.05 -5.87 -5.86
CA LEU A 92 13.13 -4.92 -4.78
C LEU A 92 14.40 -4.07 -4.94
N PRO A 93 14.29 -2.75 -5.16
CA PRO A 93 15.46 -1.89 -5.23
C PRO A 93 16.18 -1.85 -3.88
N ALA A 94 17.50 -1.67 -3.92
CA ALA A 94 18.27 -1.43 -2.70
C ALA A 94 17.97 -0.03 -2.13
N GLY A 95 18.32 0.20 -0.86
CA GLY A 95 18.20 1.52 -0.24
C GLY A 95 16.76 1.90 0.12
N ARG A 96 16.49 3.20 0.24
CA ARG A 96 15.26 3.72 0.85
C ARG A 96 14.00 3.45 0.05
N LEU A 97 14.07 3.37 -1.28
CA LEU A 97 12.91 2.97 -2.07
C LEU A 97 12.47 1.53 -1.76
N GLY A 98 13.43 0.62 -1.58
CA GLY A 98 13.15 -0.76 -1.18
C GLY A 98 12.49 -0.83 0.19
N GLU A 99 13.07 -0.11 1.16
CA GLU A 99 12.50 -0.01 2.51
C GLU A 99 11.10 0.60 2.51
N CYS A 100 10.86 1.66 1.74
CA CYS A 100 9.55 2.28 1.59
C CYS A 100 8.51 1.29 1.07
N ARG A 101 8.83 0.52 0.02
CA ARG A 101 7.93 -0.51 -0.52
C ARG A 101 7.61 -1.60 0.52
N LEU A 102 8.62 -2.07 1.25
CA LEU A 102 8.43 -3.07 2.30
C LEU A 102 7.52 -2.52 3.42
N LEU A 103 7.80 -1.33 3.95
CA LEU A 103 7.00 -0.73 5.02
C LEU A 103 5.55 -0.52 4.60
N VAL A 104 5.32 0.00 3.40
CA VAL A 104 3.96 0.20 2.85
C VAL A 104 3.21 -1.14 2.75
N ALA A 105 3.84 -2.17 2.20
CA ALA A 105 3.22 -3.50 2.07
C ALA A 105 2.91 -4.11 3.46
N SER A 106 3.86 -4.00 4.40
CA SER A 106 3.66 -4.45 5.79
C SER A 106 2.48 -3.73 6.45
N TYR A 107 2.32 -2.41 6.27
CA TYR A 107 1.18 -1.71 6.85
C TYR A 107 -0.16 -2.16 6.26
N TRP A 108 -0.22 -2.41 4.94
CA TRP A 108 -1.42 -2.97 4.31
C TRP A 108 -1.82 -4.30 4.92
N ILE A 109 -0.85 -5.22 5.06
CA ILE A 109 -1.13 -6.55 5.60
C ILE A 109 -1.45 -6.50 7.10
N VAL A 110 -0.67 -5.75 7.88
CA VAL A 110 -0.86 -5.64 9.33
C VAL A 110 -2.21 -5.02 9.70
N HIS A 111 -2.68 -4.03 8.94
CA HIS A 111 -3.89 -3.30 9.30
C HIS A 111 -5.13 -3.74 8.52
N ALA A 112 -4.99 -4.19 7.27
CA ALA A 112 -6.09 -4.57 6.40
C ALA A 112 -6.01 -6.02 5.91
N GLY A 113 -5.06 -6.82 6.39
CA GLY A 113 -4.78 -8.16 5.86
C GLY A 113 -6.00 -9.07 5.83
N LYS A 114 -6.84 -9.04 6.88
CA LYS A 114 -8.08 -9.83 6.90
C LYS A 114 -9.04 -9.42 5.78
N VAL A 115 -9.29 -8.11 5.63
CA VAL A 115 -10.16 -7.57 4.58
C VAL A 115 -9.61 -7.91 3.18
N ILE A 116 -8.29 -7.82 3.00
CA ILE A 116 -7.60 -8.16 1.75
C ILE A 116 -7.78 -9.64 1.42
N ARG A 117 -7.50 -10.53 2.38
CA ARG A 117 -7.63 -11.98 2.17
C ARG A 117 -9.07 -12.40 1.93
N ASP A 118 -10.01 -11.89 2.72
CA ASP A 118 -11.45 -12.16 2.52
C ASP A 118 -11.88 -11.70 1.11
N SER A 119 -11.36 -10.58 0.62
CA SER A 119 -11.60 -10.13 -0.76
C SER A 119 -10.98 -11.05 -1.81
N MET A 120 -9.77 -11.58 -1.59
CA MET A 120 -9.12 -12.53 -2.49
C MET A 120 -9.88 -13.86 -2.57
N GLU A 121 -10.47 -14.30 -1.47
CA GLU A 121 -11.33 -15.49 -1.43
C GLU A 121 -12.64 -15.28 -2.19
N GLN A 122 -13.30 -14.13 -2.00
CA GLN A 122 -14.60 -13.84 -2.61
C GLN A 122 -14.52 -13.47 -4.10
N LYS A 123 -13.43 -12.82 -4.52
CA LYS A 123 -13.27 -12.26 -5.87
C LYS A 123 -11.90 -12.57 -6.44
N SER A 124 -11.57 -13.86 -6.48
CA SER A 124 -10.34 -14.35 -7.10
C SER A 124 -10.24 -13.84 -8.55
N THR A 125 -9.17 -13.10 -8.84
CA THR A 125 -8.81 -12.60 -10.17
C THR A 125 -7.34 -12.85 -10.41
N GLU A 126 -6.87 -12.77 -11.65
CA GLU A 126 -5.47 -13.02 -11.99
C GLU A 126 -4.54 -12.11 -11.17
N GLY A 127 -3.65 -12.72 -10.37
CA GLY A 127 -2.72 -12.00 -9.50
C GLY A 127 -3.31 -11.53 -8.17
N TRP A 128 -4.59 -11.76 -7.90
CA TRP A 128 -5.26 -11.40 -6.64
C TRP A 128 -6.08 -12.58 -6.12
N ASP A 129 -5.38 -13.56 -5.56
CA ASP A 129 -5.94 -14.81 -5.04
C ASP A 129 -5.16 -15.34 -3.82
N LEU A 130 -5.66 -16.42 -3.21
CA LEU A 130 -5.04 -17.04 -2.02
C LEU A 130 -3.68 -17.70 -2.31
N ARG A 131 -3.38 -18.03 -3.57
CA ARG A 131 -2.06 -18.55 -3.94
C ARG A 131 -1.04 -17.41 -3.94
N THR A 132 -1.41 -16.24 -4.44
CA THR A 132 -0.61 -15.02 -4.35
C THR A 132 -0.36 -14.63 -2.90
N TRP A 133 -1.39 -14.63 -2.05
CA TRP A 133 -1.26 -14.38 -0.61
C TRP A 133 -0.20 -15.28 0.04
N ARG A 134 -0.27 -16.59 -0.23
CA ARG A 134 0.73 -17.56 0.26
C ARG A 134 2.13 -17.27 -0.31
N GLY A 135 2.20 -16.92 -1.59
CA GLY A 135 3.47 -16.57 -2.23
C GLY A 135 4.16 -15.37 -1.57
N TRP A 136 3.39 -14.39 -1.08
CA TRP A 136 3.96 -13.27 -0.33
C TRP A 136 4.50 -13.71 1.03
N SER A 137 3.74 -14.49 1.81
CA SER A 137 4.20 -14.95 3.13
C SER A 137 5.45 -15.82 3.05
N GLU A 138 5.59 -16.64 2.00
CA GLU A 138 6.78 -17.47 1.76
C GLU A 138 8.04 -16.64 1.40
N ARG A 139 7.88 -15.42 0.87
CA ARG A 139 9.00 -14.53 0.52
C ARG A 139 9.57 -13.76 1.70
N ILE A 140 8.75 -13.42 2.70
CA ILE A 140 9.16 -12.60 3.86
C ILE A 140 10.39 -13.19 4.59
N PRO A 141 10.47 -14.50 4.89
CA PRO A 141 11.67 -15.06 5.52
C PRO A 141 12.95 -14.92 4.68
N GLY A 142 12.83 -14.93 3.35
CA GLY A 142 13.95 -14.70 2.45
C GLY A 142 14.44 -13.24 2.50
N ILE A 143 13.51 -12.29 2.60
CA ILE A 143 13.82 -10.87 2.73
C ILE A 143 14.45 -10.58 4.10
N LEU A 144 13.90 -11.12 5.19
CA LEU A 144 14.45 -10.97 6.55
C LEU A 144 15.89 -11.49 6.68
N LYS A 145 16.25 -12.55 5.94
CA LYS A 145 17.62 -13.10 5.93
C LYS A 145 18.63 -12.18 5.24
N ASN A 146 18.18 -11.26 4.39
CA ASN A 146 19.05 -10.27 3.78
C ASN A 146 19.31 -9.15 4.81
N ALA A 147 20.47 -9.19 5.47
CA ALA A 147 20.86 -8.30 6.57
C ALA A 147 21.14 -6.82 6.17
N LYS A 148 20.45 -6.28 5.17
CA LYS A 148 20.65 -4.92 4.65
C LYS A 148 19.47 -3.97 4.91
N HIS A 149 18.52 -4.39 5.75
CA HIS A 149 17.34 -3.60 6.09
C HIS A 149 17.51 -2.92 7.45
N SER A 150 16.90 -1.76 7.62
CA SER A 150 16.76 -1.09 8.90
C SER A 150 15.97 -1.92 9.92
N GLU A 151 16.14 -1.61 11.20
CA GLU A 151 15.42 -2.23 12.30
C GLU A 151 13.90 -2.05 12.17
N GLU A 152 13.46 -0.88 11.69
CA GLU A 152 12.06 -0.57 11.42
C GLU A 152 11.45 -1.54 10.39
N VAL A 153 12.12 -1.72 9.25
CA VAL A 153 11.69 -2.65 8.19
C VAL A 153 11.67 -4.08 8.71
N THR A 154 12.70 -4.48 9.47
CA THR A 154 12.79 -5.82 10.05
C THR A 154 11.61 -6.09 10.97
N SER A 155 11.31 -5.16 11.88
CA SER A 155 10.19 -5.28 12.82
C SER A 155 8.84 -5.30 12.10
N ALA A 156 8.68 -4.50 11.05
CA ALA A 156 7.47 -4.45 10.25
C ALA A 156 7.22 -5.79 9.52
N LEU A 157 8.25 -6.38 8.93
CA LEU A 157 8.17 -7.67 8.24
C LEU A 157 7.91 -8.85 9.19
N GLU A 158 8.51 -8.84 10.39
CA GLU A 158 8.21 -9.85 11.41
C GLU A 158 6.75 -9.79 11.85
N ARG A 159 6.24 -8.57 12.07
CA ARG A 159 4.84 -8.34 12.42
C ARG A 159 3.90 -8.75 11.29
N GLU A 160 4.24 -8.41 10.05
CA GLU A 160 3.53 -8.81 8.85
C GLU A 160 3.41 -10.33 8.75
N LEU A 161 4.53 -11.04 8.85
CA LEU A 161 4.55 -12.50 8.78
C LEU A 161 3.70 -13.13 9.88
N ASN A 162 3.80 -12.61 11.10
CA ASN A 162 2.95 -13.07 12.20
C ASN A 162 1.46 -12.87 11.92
N GLU A 163 1.08 -11.69 11.39
CA GLU A 163 -0.30 -11.39 11.02
C GLU A 163 -0.80 -12.34 9.92
N MET A 164 -0.01 -12.56 8.87
CA MET A 164 -0.38 -13.49 7.80
C MET A 164 -0.59 -14.93 8.30
N ASN A 165 0.20 -15.37 9.28
CA ASN A 165 0.05 -16.69 9.91
C ASN A 165 -1.22 -16.81 10.76
N ILE A 166 -1.66 -15.71 11.39
CA ILE A 166 -2.91 -15.67 12.17
C ILE A 166 -4.12 -15.66 11.25
N ILE A 167 -4.07 -14.86 10.18
CA ILE A 167 -5.17 -14.71 9.23
C ILE A 167 -5.39 -16.02 8.44
N GLY A 168 -4.32 -16.80 8.21
CA GLY A 168 -4.33 -18.23 7.86
C GLY A 168 -5.31 -18.65 6.78
#